data_AF-A0A838LHL1-F1
#
_entry.id   AF-A0A838LHL1-F1
#
_cell.length_a   1.000
_cell.length_b   1.000
_cell.length_c   1.000
_cell.angle_alpha   90.00
_cell.angle_beta   90.00
_cell.angle_gamma   90.00
#
_symmetry.space_group_name_H-M   'P 1'
#
loop_
_entity.id
_entity.type
_entity.pdbx_description
1 polymer ?
#
loop_
_entity_poly.entity_id
_entity_poly.type
_entity_poly.pdbx_seq_one_letter_code
_entity_poly.pdbx_strand_id
1 'polypeptide(L)' 'MLFATHAAQALDAAQVIAGLRAALGSRHQIGVAQGILMQRHGLTIEQAFAVLQRFSHESNTKLNDVAAEIAREHHEG' A
#
# COMPACT_ATOMS: atom_id res chain seq x y z
N MET A 1 17.43 -33.25 14.67
CA MET A 1 17.84 -32.01 13.97
C MET A 1 17.15 -31.80 12.62
N LEU A 2 16.80 -32.84 11.85
CA LEU A 2 16.13 -32.71 10.54
C LEU A 2 14.84 -31.87 10.56
N PHE A 3 13.95 -32.10 11.53
CA PHE A 3 12.69 -31.34 11.65
C PHE A 3 12.88 -29.86 12.00
N ALA A 4 13.93 -29.53 12.77
CA ALA A 4 14.23 -28.14 13.13
C ALA A 4 14.67 -27.33 11.91
N THR A 5 15.47 -27.92 11.01
CA THR A 5 15.88 -27.28 9.75
C THR A 5 14.68 -27.07 8.82
N HIS A 6 13.83 -28.08 8.65
CA HIS A 6 12.62 -27.94 7.82
C HIS A 6 11.65 -26.89 8.38
N ALA A 7 11.49 -26.84 9.71
CA ALA A 7 10.67 -25.81 10.36
C ALA A 7 11.24 -24.40 10.17
N ALA A 8 12.57 -24.22 10.29
CA ALA A 8 13.21 -22.93 10.07
C ALA A 8 13.06 -22.46 8.62
N GLN A 9 13.21 -23.37 7.64
CA GLN A 9 13.01 -23.06 6.22
C GLN A 9 11.56 -22.70 5.89
N ALA A 10 10.60 -23.42 6.47
CA ALA A 10 9.18 -23.12 6.29
C ALA A 10 8.82 -21.75 6.90
N LEU A 11 9.39 -21.40 8.05
CA LEU A 11 9.18 -20.10 8.69
C LEU A 11 9.75 -18.95 7.85
N ASP A 12 10.96 -19.10 7.32
CA ASP A 12 11.59 -18.10 6.44
C ASP A 12 10.77 -17.87 5.17
N ALA A 13 10.35 -18.95 4.51
CA ALA A 13 9.46 -18.87 3.35
C ALA A 13 8.14 -18.17 3.68
N ALA A 14 7.54 -18.46 4.85
CA ALA A 14 6.31 -17.80 5.29
C ALA A 14 6.51 -16.28 5.51
N GLN A 15 7.65 -15.87 6.07
CA GLN A 15 7.98 -14.45 6.26
C GLN A 15 8.13 -13.72 4.91
N VAL A 16 8.84 -14.31 3.95
CA VAL A 16 9.00 -13.74 2.61
C VAL A 16 7.65 -13.58 1.92
N ILE A 17 6.81 -14.62 1.96
CA ILE A 17 5.46 -14.58 1.36
C ILE A 17 4.61 -13.50 2.01
N ALA A 18 4.66 -13.37 3.34
CA ALA A 18 3.93 -12.34 4.07
C ALA A 18 4.38 -10.92 3.66
N GLY A 19 5.69 -10.69 3.57
CA GLY A 19 6.24 -9.42 3.12
C GLY A 19 5.82 -9.07 1.69
N LEU A 20 5.84 -10.05 0.78
CA LEU A 20 5.43 -9.85 -0.62
C LEU A 20 3.94 -9.52 -0.72
N ARG A 21 3.10 -10.23 0.04
CA ARG A 21 1.66 -9.94 0.12
C ARG A 21 1.38 -8.53 0.65
N ALA A 22 2.10 -8.11 1.69
CA ALA A 22 1.98 -6.76 2.23
C ALA A 22 2.39 -5.69 1.20
N ALA A 23 3.49 -5.91 0.47
CA ALA A 23 3.95 -5.00 -0.59
C ALA A 23 2.93 -4.89 -1.74
N LEU A 24 2.36 -6.02 -2.18
CA LEU A 24 1.31 -6.04 -3.19
C LEU A 24 0.05 -5.32 -2.74
N GLY A 25 -0.38 -5.54 -1.49
CA GLY A 25 -1.54 -4.84 -0.91
C GLY A 25 -1.34 -3.33 -0.86
N SER A 26 -0.17 -2.88 -0.39
CA SER A 26 0.20 -1.46 -0.36
C SER A 26 0.17 -0.83 -1.76
N ARG A 27 0.79 -1.50 -2.75
CA ARG A 27 0.80 -1.03 -4.14
C ARG A 27 -0.61 -0.94 -4.72
N HIS A 28 -1.49 -1.89 -4.41
CA HIS A 28 -2.86 -1.87 -4.90
C HIS A 28 -3.66 -0.70 -4.32
N GLN A 29 -3.61 -0.48 -3.00
CA GLN A 29 -4.30 0.63 -2.35
C GLN A 29 -3.84 1.99 -2.88
N ILE A 30 -2.53 2.17 -3.08
CA ILE A 30 -1.96 3.38 -3.67
C ILE A 30 -2.52 3.59 -5.09
N GLY A 31 -2.57 2.55 -5.92
CA GLY A 31 -3.13 2.64 -7.27
C GLY A 31 -4.62 3.03 -7.30
N VAL A 32 -5.42 2.50 -6.37
CA VAL A 32 -6.83 2.87 -6.22
C VAL A 32 -6.97 4.35 -5.85
N ALA A 33 -6.23 4.81 -4.84
CA ALA A 33 -6.25 6.21 -4.41
C ALA A 33 -5.78 7.16 -5.53
N GLN A 34 -4.75 6.78 -6.29
CA GLN A 34 -4.33 7.52 -7.47
C GLN A 34 -5.48 7.65 -8.48
N GLY A 35 -6.19 6.56 -8.79
CA GLY A 35 -7.34 6.59 -9.69
C GLY A 35 -8.46 7.53 -9.24
N ILE A 36 -8.78 7.53 -7.94
CA ILE A 36 -9.77 8.45 -7.35
C ILE A 36 -9.33 9.90 -7.52
N LEU A 37 -8.07 10.22 -7.19
CA LEU A 37 -7.52 11.57 -7.32
C LEU A 37 -7.48 12.03 -8.79
N MET A 38 -7.12 11.14 -9.71
CA MET A 38 -7.15 11.40 -11.15
C MET A 38 -8.58 11.75 -11.60
N GLN A 39 -9.58 10.95 -11.19
CA GLN A 39 -10.98 11.15 -11.57
C GLN A 39 -11.58 12.43 -10.98
N ARG A 40 -11.23 12.77 -9.72
CA ARG A 40 -11.81 13.90 -9.00
C ARG A 40 -11.14 15.24 -9.34
N HIS A 41 -9.85 15.22 -9.63
CA HIS A 41 -9.04 16.44 -9.78
C HIS A 41 -8.40 16.60 -11.17
N GLY A 42 -8.65 15.68 -12.10
CA GLY A 42 -8.08 15.73 -13.45
C GLY A 42 -6.56 15.58 -13.49
N LEU A 43 -5.98 14.92 -12.47
CA LEU A 43 -4.54 14.74 -12.34
C LEU A 43 -4.03 13.61 -13.23
N THR A 44 -2.74 13.68 -13.59
CA THR A 44 -2.02 12.51 -14.10
C THR A 44 -1.72 11.53 -12.97
N ILE A 45 -1.31 10.32 -13.32
CA ILE A 45 -0.93 9.30 -12.34
C ILE A 45 0.27 9.74 -11.48
N GLU A 46 1.24 10.44 -12.06
CA GLU A 46 2.42 10.99 -11.38
C GLU A 46 2.02 12.13 -10.43
N GLN A 47 1.13 13.01 -10.87
CA GLN A 47 0.61 14.11 -10.05
C GLN A 47 -0.20 13.58 -8.87
N ALA A 48 -1.07 12.58 -9.10
CA ALA A 48 -1.82 11.93 -8.02
C ALA A 48 -0.87 11.27 -7.01
N PHE A 49 0.19 10.59 -7.47
CA PHE A 49 1.20 10.02 -6.58
C PHE A 49 1.94 11.09 -5.75
N ALA A 50 2.28 12.22 -6.38
CA ALA A 50 2.93 13.33 -5.69
C ALA A 50 2.02 13.94 -4.60
N VAL A 51 0.71 14.01 -4.84
CA VAL A 51 -0.27 14.44 -3.83
C VAL A 51 -0.28 13.47 -2.64
N LEU A 52 -0.31 12.16 -2.89
CA LEU A 52 -0.25 11.15 -1.82
C LEU A 52 1.05 11.28 -1.00
N GLN A 53 2.20 11.44 -1.66
CA GLN A 53 3.49 11.65 -0.98
C GLN A 53 3.50 12.91 -0.14
N ARG A 54 2.99 14.02 -0.68
CA ARG A 54 2.93 15.29 0.04
C ARG A 54 2.08 15.16 1.30
N PHE A 55 0.89 14.56 1.19
CA PHE A 55 0.02 14.37 2.35
C PHE A 55 0.63 13.42 3.38
N SER A 56 1.24 12.32 2.93
CA SER A 56 2.00 11.39 3.79
C SER A 56 3.10 12.10 4.57
N HIS A 57 3.86 12.98 3.92
CA HIS A 57 4.92 13.75 4.55
C HIS A 57 4.37 14.82 5.51
N GLU A 58 3.37 15.59 5.10
CA GLU A 58 2.75 16.64 5.94
C GLU A 58 2.06 16.07 7.18
N SER A 59 1.45 14.88 7.07
CA SER A 59 0.77 14.18 8.17
C SER A 59 1.66 13.22 8.96
N ASN A 60 2.92 13.03 8.54
CA ASN A 60 3.83 12.00 9.06
C ASN A 60 3.17 10.61 9.15
N THR A 61 2.32 10.29 8.18
CA THR A 61 1.54 9.04 8.11
C THR A 61 2.05 8.21 6.95
N LYS A 62 2.04 6.88 7.07
CA LYS A 62 2.53 6.02 5.99
C LYS A 62 1.68 6.20 4.73
N LEU A 63 2.34 6.17 3.57
CA LEU A 63 1.70 6.38 2.27
C LEU A 63 0.53 5.41 2.00
N ASN A 64 0.63 4.16 2.44
CA ASN A 64 -0.44 3.17 2.31
C ASN A 64 -1.67 3.55 3.14
N ASP A 65 -1.47 4.12 4.33
CA ASP A 65 -2.55 4.49 5.25
C ASP A 65 -3.28 5.72 4.72
N VAL A 66 -2.54 6.69 4.15
CA VAL A 66 -3.10 7.84 3.41
C VAL A 66 -3.93 7.37 2.21
N ALA A 67 -3.40 6.44 1.41
CA ALA A 67 -4.13 5.88 0.29
C ALA A 67 -5.42 5.16 0.72
N ALA A 68 -5.37 4.44 1.85
CA ALA A 68 -6.53 3.77 2.42
C ALA A 68 -7.59 4.76 2.96
N GLU A 69 -7.18 5.91 3.50
CA GLU A 69 -8.08 6.99 3.91
C GLU A 69 -8.87 7.55 2.72
N ILE A 70 -8.17 7.95 1.66
CA ILE A 70 -8.81 8.46 0.43
C ILE A 70 -9.74 7.42 -0.18
N ALA A 71 -9.33 6.14 -0.20
CA ALA A 71 -10.17 5.07 -0.71
C ALA A 71 -11.44 4.89 0.12
N ARG A 72 -11.39 5.04 1.46
CA ARG A 72 -12.58 4.96 2.32
C ARG A 72 -13.52 6.14 2.09
N GLU A 73 -12.99 7.37 2.04
CA GLU A 73 -13.79 8.58 1.80
C GLU A 73 -14.58 8.52 0.48
N HIS A 74 -14.02 7.88 -0.55
CA HIS A 74 -14.72 7.74 -1.85
C HIS A 74 -15.89 6.76 -1.82
N HIS A 75 -15.92 5.77 -0.92
CA HIS A 75 -17.05 4.84 -0.82
C HIS A 75 -18.25 5.43 -0.07
N GLU A 76 -18.06 6.55 0.62
CA GLU A 76 -19.08 7.21 1.45
C GLU A 76 -19.79 8.38 0.74
N GLY A 77 -19.37 8.72 -0.49
CA GLY A 77 -19.85 9.87 -1.28
C GLY A 77 -20.70 9.51 -2.50
#